data_AF-A0A835YCD7-F1
#
_entry.id   AF-A0A835YCD7-F1
#
_cell.length_a   1.000
_cell.length_b   1.000
_cell.length_c   1.000
_cell.angle_alpha   90.00
_cell.angle_beta   90.00
_cell.angle_gamma   90.00
#
_symmetry.space_group_name_H-M   'P 1'
#
loop_
_entity.id
_entity.type
_entity.pdbx_description
1 polymer ?
#
loop_
_entity_poly.entity_id
_entity_poly.type
_entity_poly.pdbx_seq_one_letter_code
_entity_poly.pdbx_strand_id
1 'polypeptide(L)'
;MQDLGLLDLFPYLAMGLSGDKLDTVQHNPGAAYFHFVSLLNQVVMMGTQLYHDACMPQHHKYAAHQIALLYQCLNMLQGDTKPIRRVVEARFDEIKAITESRDPYLPVELSAWIQEVTWLCREEIHSCPTYIHKRVDTVMRASRGEGGTVAGG
;
A
#
# COMPACT_ATOMS: atom_id res chain seq x y z
N MET A 1 3.06 27.76 22.05
CA MET A 1 3.67 26.78 21.13
C MET A 1 2.55 26.30 20.23
N GLN A 2 2.70 26.43 18.92
CA GLN A 2 1.76 25.78 17.99
C GLN A 2 1.94 24.27 18.16
N ASP A 3 0.93 23.59 18.69
CA ASP A 3 0.94 22.14 18.76
C ASP A 3 0.90 21.62 17.32
N LEU A 4 1.96 20.93 16.90
CA LEU A 4 2.20 20.46 15.52
C LEU A 4 1.17 19.41 15.02
N GLY A 5 0.02 19.23 15.70
CA GLY A 5 -0.91 18.13 15.48
C GLY A 5 -0.30 16.75 15.73
N LEU A 6 0.96 16.69 16.19
CA LEU A 6 1.70 15.46 16.45
C LEU A 6 1.04 14.66 17.57
N LEU A 7 0.48 15.36 18.55
CA LEU A 7 -0.28 14.79 19.65
C LEU A 7 -1.60 14.18 19.18
N ASP A 8 -2.20 14.67 18.09
CA ASP A 8 -3.43 14.10 17.52
C ASP A 8 -3.17 12.78 16.79
N LEU A 9 -1.97 12.60 16.21
CA LEU A 9 -1.55 11.33 15.58
C LEU A 9 -1.08 10.30 16.58
N PHE A 10 -0.43 10.77 17.65
CA PHE A 10 0.21 9.94 18.65
C PHE A 10 -0.30 10.35 20.05
N PRO A 11 -1.60 10.12 20.34
CA PRO A 11 -2.26 10.60 21.56
C PRO A 11 -1.63 10.07 22.85
N TYR A 12 -0.93 8.93 22.79
CA TYR A 12 -0.16 8.40 23.92
C TYR A 12 1.04 9.29 24.30
N LEU A 13 1.63 10.03 23.34
CA LEU A 13 2.67 11.03 23.65
C LEU A 13 2.06 12.19 24.44
N ALA A 14 0.83 12.59 24.12
CA ALA A 14 0.10 13.64 24.85
C ALA A 14 -0.19 13.22 26.29
N MET A 15 -0.66 11.98 26.48
CA MET A 15 -0.92 11.41 27.81
C MET A 15 0.37 11.29 28.65
N GLY A 16 1.45 10.80 28.05
CA GLY A 16 2.75 10.68 28.73
C GLY A 16 3.37 12.03 29.11
N LEU A 17 3.16 13.06 28.29
CA LEU A 17 3.58 14.44 28.61
C LEU A 17 2.70 15.10 29.68
N SER A 18 1.45 14.66 29.81
CA SER A 18 0.48 15.18 30.79
C SER A 18 0.62 14.55 32.19
N GLY A 19 1.47 13.52 32.34
CA GLY A 19 1.70 12.83 33.60
C GLY A 19 0.58 11.85 34.01
N ASP A 20 -0.38 11.60 33.12
CA ASP A 20 -1.48 10.66 33.35
C ASP A 20 -1.04 9.21 33.11
N LYS A 21 -1.73 8.24 33.72
CA LYS A 21 -1.43 6.82 33.47
C LYS A 21 -1.64 6.51 32.00
N LEU A 22 -0.65 5.85 31.39
CA LEU A 22 -0.68 5.45 29.98
C LEU A 22 -1.74 4.36 29.78
N ASP A 23 -3.01 4.76 29.65
CA ASP A 23 -4.05 3.83 29.22
C ASP A 23 -3.78 3.39 27.79
N THR A 24 -4.20 2.16 27.48
CA THR A 24 -4.03 1.57 26.15
C THR A 24 -4.91 2.33 25.16
N VAL A 25 -4.30 3.26 24.41
CA VAL A 25 -4.98 3.95 23.32
C VAL A 25 -5.39 2.92 22.26
N GLN A 26 -6.69 2.62 22.20
CA GLN A 26 -7.26 1.61 21.30
C GLN A 26 -7.15 2.00 19.80
N HIS A 27 -7.00 3.29 19.50
CA HIS A 27 -6.91 3.80 18.13
C HIS A 27 -5.73 4.77 17.99
N ASN A 28 -4.71 4.38 17.22
CA ASN A 28 -3.49 5.15 16.98
C ASN A 28 -3.39 5.56 15.50
N PRO A 29 -3.81 6.78 15.14
CA PRO A 29 -3.82 7.26 13.76
C PRO A 29 -2.44 7.24 13.10
N GLY A 30 -1.38 7.56 13.86
CA GLY A 30 0.00 7.52 13.36
C GLY A 30 0.47 6.10 13.05
N ALA A 31 0.17 5.12 13.91
CA ALA A 31 0.47 3.71 13.64
C ALA A 31 -0.32 3.19 12.43
N ALA A 32 -1.59 3.57 12.29
CA ALA A 32 -2.40 3.23 11.12
C ALA A 32 -1.84 3.82 9.82
N TYR A 33 -1.28 5.03 9.87
CA TYR A 33 -0.58 5.65 8.75
C TYR A 33 0.72 4.91 8.38
N PHE A 34 1.58 4.59 9.34
CA PHE A 34 2.81 3.84 9.07
C PHE A 34 2.53 2.44 8.55
N HIS A 35 1.51 1.76 9.10
CA HIS A 35 1.06 0.47 8.57
C HIS A 35 0.65 0.61 7.10
N PHE A 36 -0.11 1.65 6.78
CA PHE A 36 -0.51 1.93 5.41
C PHE A 36 0.68 2.23 4.47
N VAL A 37 1.65 3.05 4.89
CA VAL A 37 2.90 3.29 4.13
C VAL A 37 3.67 1.99 3.91
N SER A 38 3.70 1.11 4.92
CA SER A 38 4.32 -0.21 4.80
C SER A 38 3.63 -1.05 3.72
N LEU A 39 2.29 -1.03 3.65
CA LEU A 39 1.54 -1.74 2.61
C LEU A 39 1.83 -1.19 1.21
N LEU A 40 1.92 0.14 1.04
CA LEU A 40 2.33 0.73 -0.25
C LEU A 40 3.72 0.25 -0.67
N ASN A 41 4.68 0.29 0.26
CA ASN A 41 6.02 -0.18 -0.01
C ASN A 41 6.04 -1.67 -0.38
N GLN A 42 5.23 -2.49 0.29
CA GLN A 42 5.08 -3.91 -0.08
C GLN A 42 4.57 -4.09 -1.51
N VAL A 43 3.56 -3.35 -1.94
CA VAL A 43 3.06 -3.43 -3.33
C VAL A 43 4.15 -3.02 -4.33
N VAL A 44 4.90 -1.95 -4.07
CA VAL A 44 6.00 -1.52 -4.95
C VAL A 44 7.10 -2.57 -5.03
N MET A 45 7.54 -3.11 -3.88
CA MET A 45 8.61 -4.13 -3.85
C MET A 45 8.17 -5.40 -4.57
N MET A 46 6.96 -5.91 -4.26
CA MET A 46 6.41 -7.11 -4.90
C MET A 46 6.22 -6.91 -6.40
N GLY A 47 5.68 -5.76 -6.82
CA GLY A 47 5.50 -5.43 -8.23
C GLY A 47 6.84 -5.33 -8.97
N THR A 48 7.85 -4.71 -8.37
CA THR A 48 9.19 -4.57 -8.97
C THR A 48 9.86 -5.93 -9.13
N GLN A 49 9.81 -6.77 -8.10
CA GLN A 49 10.36 -8.12 -8.17
C GLN A 49 9.66 -8.94 -9.27
N LEU A 50 8.34 -8.94 -9.26
CA LEU A 50 7.54 -9.69 -10.23
C LEU A 50 7.74 -9.19 -11.67
N TYR A 51 7.93 -7.87 -11.87
CA TYR A 51 8.24 -7.28 -13.18
C TYR A 51 9.51 -7.87 -13.80
N HIS A 52 10.55 -8.09 -12.98
CA HIS A 52 11.81 -8.68 -13.43
C HIS A 52 11.71 -10.20 -13.56
N ASP A 53 11.09 -10.87 -12.59
CA ASP A 53 10.98 -12.32 -12.55
C ASP A 53 10.12 -12.87 -13.70
N ALA A 54 9.14 -12.11 -14.17
CA ALA A 54 8.32 -12.46 -15.34
C ALA A 54 9.13 -12.64 -16.63
N CYS A 55 10.31 -12.05 -16.74
CA CYS A 55 11.20 -12.20 -17.90
C CYS A 55 12.27 -13.28 -17.72
N MET A 56 12.31 -13.95 -16.58
CA MET A 56 13.36 -14.88 -16.21
C MET A 56 12.79 -16.30 -16.16
N PRO A 57 13.08 -17.16 -17.16
CA PRO A 57 12.50 -18.51 -17.25
C PRO A 57 12.65 -19.35 -15.97
N GLN A 58 13.80 -19.22 -15.29
CA GLN A 58 14.08 -19.91 -14.03
C GLN A 58 13.13 -19.54 -12.87
N HIS A 59 12.44 -18.40 -12.96
CA HIS A 59 11.52 -17.89 -11.95
C HIS A 59 10.05 -18.14 -12.28
N HIS A 60 9.72 -18.57 -13.50
CA HIS A 60 8.34 -18.73 -13.97
C HIS A 60 7.49 -19.65 -13.07
N LYS A 61 8.08 -20.70 -12.50
CA LYS A 61 7.40 -21.60 -11.53
C LYS A 61 6.85 -20.89 -10.28
N TYR A 62 7.33 -19.68 -9.97
CA TYR A 62 6.89 -18.91 -8.80
C TYR A 62 5.91 -17.78 -9.15
N ALA A 63 5.65 -17.52 -10.43
CA ALA A 63 4.90 -16.35 -10.86
C ALA A 63 3.48 -16.31 -10.28
N ALA A 64 2.75 -17.44 -10.28
CA ALA A 64 1.42 -17.50 -9.68
C ALA A 64 1.44 -17.18 -8.17
N HIS A 65 2.44 -17.67 -7.44
CA HIS A 65 2.60 -17.36 -6.02
C HIS A 65 2.89 -15.87 -5.80
N GLN A 66 3.80 -15.30 -6.59
CA GLN A 66 4.14 -13.88 -6.50
C GLN A 66 2.95 -12.97 -6.86
N ILE A 67 2.16 -13.35 -7.87
CA ILE A 67 0.92 -12.65 -8.22
C ILE A 67 -0.10 -12.73 -7.09
N ALA A 68 -0.25 -13.89 -6.45
CA ALA A 68 -1.16 -14.05 -5.31
C ALA A 68 -0.74 -13.16 -4.11
N LEU A 69 0.56 -13.07 -3.83
CA LEU A 69 1.09 -12.16 -2.80
C LEU A 69 0.82 -10.70 -3.16
N LEU A 70 1.07 -10.29 -4.40
CA LEU A 70 0.76 -8.95 -4.88
C LEU A 70 -0.74 -8.64 -4.75
N TYR A 71 -1.61 -9.56 -5.16
CA TYR A 71 -3.06 -9.45 -5.02
C TYR A 71 -3.48 -9.26 -3.57
N GLN A 72 -2.88 -10.02 -2.65
CA GLN A 72 -3.16 -9.90 -1.22
C GLN A 72 -2.77 -8.51 -0.70
N CYS A 73 -1.60 -7.99 -1.08
CA CYS A 73 -1.19 -6.62 -0.73
C CYS A 73 -2.18 -5.57 -1.28
N LEU A 74 -2.63 -5.72 -2.54
CA LEU A 74 -3.64 -4.85 -3.15
C LEU A 74 -4.99 -4.91 -2.44
N ASN A 75 -5.35 -6.07 -1.88
CA ASN A 75 -6.58 -6.26 -1.11
C ASN A 75 -6.48 -5.57 0.27
N MET A 76 -5.32 -5.68 0.93
CA MET A 76 -5.04 -5.03 2.22
C MET A 76 -4.97 -3.50 2.12
N LEU A 77 -4.52 -2.97 0.98
CA LEU A 77 -4.44 -1.52 0.77
C LEU A 77 -5.82 -0.82 0.90
N GLN A 78 -6.90 -1.55 0.60
CA GLN A 78 -8.29 -1.04 0.50
C GLN A 78 -8.40 0.18 -0.44
N GLY A 79 -9.62 0.60 -0.81
CA GLY A 79 -9.81 1.74 -1.74
C GLY A 79 -9.75 1.39 -3.24
N ASP A 80 -9.17 2.28 -4.04
CA ASP A 80 -9.28 2.31 -5.51
C ASP A 80 -8.43 1.27 -6.26
N THR A 81 -7.81 0.32 -5.55
CA THR A 81 -7.07 -0.81 -6.17
C THR A 81 -7.97 -1.89 -6.79
N LYS A 82 -9.29 -1.75 -6.68
CA LYS A 82 -10.29 -2.70 -7.19
C LYS A 82 -10.19 -2.97 -8.70
N PRO A 83 -9.96 -1.98 -9.59
CA PRO A 83 -9.77 -2.22 -11.01
C PRO A 83 -8.55 -3.11 -11.29
N ILE A 84 -7.42 -2.88 -10.59
CA ILE A 84 -6.19 -3.67 -10.74
C ILE A 84 -6.43 -5.12 -10.31
N ARG A 85 -7.14 -5.34 -9.19
CA ARG A 85 -7.50 -6.70 -8.72
C ARG A 85 -8.30 -7.47 -9.77
N ARG A 86 -9.24 -6.83 -10.45
CA ARG A 86 -10.01 -7.46 -11.54
C ARG A 86 -9.14 -7.84 -12.73
N VAL A 87 -8.15 -7.01 -13.07
CA VAL A 87 -7.19 -7.34 -14.12
C VAL A 87 -6.43 -8.61 -13.73
N VAL A 88 -5.92 -8.68 -12.50
CA VAL A 88 -5.22 -9.88 -11.99
C VAL A 88 -6.11 -11.13 -12.06
N GLU A 89 -7.34 -11.04 -11.55
CA GLU A 89 -8.32 -12.14 -11.54
C GLU A 89 -8.58 -12.70 -12.95
N ALA A 90 -8.59 -11.85 -13.98
CA ALA A 90 -8.93 -12.25 -15.35
C ALA A 90 -7.95 -13.25 -15.99
N ARG A 91 -6.68 -13.28 -15.55
CA ARG A 91 -5.66 -14.20 -16.11
C ARG A 91 -4.97 -15.08 -15.08
N PHE A 92 -5.36 -14.98 -13.81
CA PHE A 92 -4.70 -15.73 -12.74
C PHE A 92 -4.77 -17.25 -12.96
N ASP A 93 -5.93 -17.78 -13.35
CA ASP A 93 -6.10 -19.23 -13.55
C ASP A 93 -5.24 -19.76 -14.72
N GLU A 94 -5.10 -18.98 -15.79
CA GLU A 94 -4.24 -19.31 -16.94
C GLU A 94 -2.77 -19.40 -16.50
N ILE A 95 -2.29 -18.38 -15.78
CA ILE A 95 -0.92 -18.34 -15.28
C ILE A 95 -0.69 -19.49 -14.30
N LYS A 96 -1.61 -19.71 -13.36
CA LYS A 96 -1.53 -20.79 -12.39
C LYS A 96 -1.34 -22.14 -13.07
N ALA A 97 -2.17 -22.47 -14.07
CA ALA A 97 -2.09 -23.72 -14.82
C ALA A 97 -0.71 -23.92 -15.49
N ILE A 98 -0.14 -22.86 -16.06
CA ILE A 98 1.20 -22.91 -16.67
C ILE A 98 2.28 -23.13 -15.59
N THR A 99 2.18 -22.40 -14.48
CA THR A 99 3.19 -22.46 -13.42
C THR A 99 3.20 -23.77 -12.62
N GLU A 100 2.09 -24.49 -12.60
CA GLU A 100 1.95 -25.81 -11.96
C GLU A 100 2.34 -26.98 -12.89
N SER A 101 2.70 -26.68 -14.14
CA SER A 101 3.14 -27.69 -15.10
C SER A 101 4.53 -28.25 -14.76
N ARG A 102 4.92 -29.36 -15.43
CA ARG A 102 6.22 -30.00 -15.21
C ARG A 102 7.41 -29.13 -15.59
N ASP A 103 7.26 -28.29 -16.62
CA ASP A 103 8.28 -27.37 -17.11
C ASP A 103 7.68 -25.97 -17.29
N PRO A 104 7.52 -25.21 -16.19
CA PRO A 104 6.86 -23.91 -16.20
C PRO A 104 7.55 -22.91 -17.11
N TYR A 105 6.85 -22.50 -18.16
CA TYR A 105 7.34 -21.47 -19.06
C TYR A 105 6.21 -20.51 -19.46
N LEU A 106 6.32 -19.25 -19.06
CA LEU A 106 5.39 -18.20 -19.46
C LEU A 106 5.70 -17.75 -20.89
N PRO A 107 4.69 -17.75 -21.79
CA PRO A 107 4.76 -17.07 -23.08
C PRO A 107 5.09 -15.58 -22.91
N VAL A 108 5.71 -15.00 -23.92
CA VAL A 108 6.13 -13.59 -23.90
C VAL A 108 4.95 -12.65 -23.66
N GLU A 109 3.76 -12.99 -24.15
CA GLU A 109 2.53 -12.23 -23.98
C GLU A 109 2.07 -12.22 -22.51
N LEU A 110 2.27 -13.33 -21.80
CA LEU A 110 1.95 -13.43 -20.39
C LEU A 110 2.99 -12.70 -19.54
N SER A 111 4.27 -12.81 -19.87
CA SER A 111 5.33 -12.04 -19.22
C SER A 111 5.11 -10.54 -19.38
N ALA A 112 4.78 -10.08 -20.59
CA ALA A 112 4.47 -8.67 -20.87
C ALA A 112 3.22 -8.21 -20.12
N TRP A 113 2.18 -9.06 -20.05
CA TRP A 113 0.98 -8.76 -19.26
C TRP A 113 1.29 -8.63 -17.77
N ILE A 114 2.14 -9.50 -17.20
CA ILE A 114 2.58 -9.38 -15.80
C ILE A 114 3.31 -8.05 -15.60
N GLN A 115 4.19 -7.67 -16.52
CA GLN A 115 4.88 -6.38 -16.47
C GLN A 115 3.89 -5.20 -16.52
N GLU A 116 2.87 -5.26 -17.37
CA GLU A 116 1.81 -4.25 -17.44
C GLU A 116 1.04 -4.14 -16.11
N VAL A 117 0.64 -5.27 -15.51
CA VAL A 117 -0.06 -5.28 -14.21
C VAL A 117 0.80 -4.65 -13.11
N THR A 118 2.08 -5.01 -13.04
CA THR A 118 2.99 -4.44 -12.05
C THR A 118 3.26 -2.95 -12.29
N TRP A 119 3.24 -2.51 -13.55
CA TRP A 119 3.30 -1.09 -13.91
C TRP A 119 2.04 -0.33 -13.46
N LEU A 120 0.84 -0.87 -13.69
CA LEU A 120 -0.40 -0.29 -13.18
C LEU A 120 -0.38 -0.12 -11.67
N CYS A 121 0.15 -1.11 -10.94
CA CYS A 121 0.33 -1.01 -9.48
C CYS A 121 1.25 0.17 -9.11
N ARG A 122 2.36 0.32 -9.85
CA ARG A 122 3.33 1.39 -9.62
C ARG A 122 2.72 2.77 -9.92
N GLU A 123 2.00 2.92 -11.01
CA GLU A 123 1.32 4.16 -11.37
C GLU A 123 0.27 4.56 -10.33
N GLU A 124 -0.55 3.60 -9.87
CA GLU A 124 -1.55 3.86 -8.81
C GLU A 124 -0.90 4.37 -7.52
N ILE A 125 0.28 3.84 -7.17
CA ILE A 125 1.02 4.26 -5.97
C ILE A 125 1.70 5.62 -6.18
N HIS A 126 2.30 5.86 -7.35
CA HIS A 126 2.90 7.16 -7.70
C HIS A 126 1.87 8.28 -7.77
N SER A 127 0.65 7.95 -8.19
CA SER A 127 -0.51 8.84 -8.18
C SER A 127 -0.90 9.30 -6.79
N CYS A 128 -0.26 8.75 -5.74
CA CYS A 128 -0.37 9.09 -4.33
C CYS A 128 -1.84 9.33 -3.94
N PRO A 129 -2.60 8.26 -3.72
CA PRO A 129 -4.04 8.37 -3.76
C PRO A 129 -4.58 9.38 -2.75
N THR A 130 -5.60 10.13 -3.17
CA THR A 130 -6.22 11.26 -2.45
C THR A 130 -6.63 10.98 -1.00
N TYR A 131 -6.75 9.71 -0.60
CA TYR A 131 -7.02 9.33 0.77
C TYR A 131 -5.81 9.50 1.72
N ILE A 132 -4.58 9.54 1.18
CA ILE A 132 -3.32 9.77 1.92
C ILE A 132 -3.33 11.18 2.50
N HIS A 133 -3.74 12.15 1.69
CA HIS A 133 -3.86 13.54 2.13
C HIS A 133 -4.87 13.67 3.26
N LYS A 134 -6.00 12.95 3.26
CA LYS A 134 -7.00 13.04 4.34
C LYS A 134 -6.47 12.58 5.71
N ARG A 135 -5.61 11.57 5.77
CA ARG A 135 -5.10 11.01 7.04
C ARG A 135 -3.93 11.81 7.63
N VAL A 136 -3.17 12.48 6.77
CA VAL A 136 -2.04 13.34 7.14
C VAL A 136 -2.42 14.82 7.02
N ASP A 137 -3.68 15.12 6.67
CA ASP A 137 -4.17 16.49 6.41
C ASP A 137 -3.89 17.38 7.61
N THR A 138 -4.13 16.85 8.80
CA THR A 138 -3.84 17.54 10.07
C THR A 138 -2.36 17.90 10.20
N VAL A 139 -1.44 17.00 9.84
CA VAL A 139 0.02 17.29 9.83
C VAL A 139 0.38 18.24 8.71
N MET A 140 -0.17 18.05 7.52
CA MET A 140 0.11 18.89 6.35
C MET A 140 -0.34 20.32 6.63
N ARG A 141 -1.53 20.50 7.20
CA ARG A 141 -2.05 21.80 7.66
C ARG A 141 -1.21 22.39 8.79
N ALA A 142 -0.81 21.59 9.78
CA ALA A 142 0.08 22.04 10.85
C ALA A 142 1.46 22.47 10.31
N SER A 143 2.04 21.72 9.37
CA SER A 143 3.33 22.02 8.72
C SER A 143 3.27 23.26 7.82
N ARG A 144 2.08 23.59 7.27
CA ARG A 144 1.83 24.80 6.47
C ARG A 144 1.46 26.00 7.33
N GLY A 145 1.32 25.84 8.64
CA GLY A 145 0.88 26.90 9.55
C GLY A 145 -0.59 27.30 9.39
N GLU A 146 -1.42 26.47 8.73
CA GLU A 146 -2.82 26.77 8.38
C GLU A 146 -3.83 26.40 9.48
N GLY A 147 -3.36 25.92 10.63
CA GLY A 147 -4.20 25.61 11.80
C GLY A 147 -4.49 26.85 12.64
N GLY A 148 -5.52 27.64 12.28
CA GLY A 148 -5.95 28.73 13.13
C GLY A 148 -7.20 29.48 12.68
N THR A 149 -8.37 29.04 13.15
CA THR A 149 -9.38 29.91 13.81
C THR A 149 -10.56 29.05 14.28
N VAL A 150 -10.67 28.84 15.59
CA VAL A 150 -12.00 28.69 16.19
C VAL A 150 -12.31 30.04 16.81
N ALA A 151 -13.17 30.77 16.12
CA ALA A 151 -13.84 31.94 16.64
C ALA A 151 -15.03 31.50 17.52
N GLY A 152 -15.30 32.29 18.56
CA GLY A 152 -16.46 32.17 19.45
C GLY A 152 -16.04 31.67 20.83
N GLY A 153 -16.25 32.39 21.93
CA GLY A 153 -17.20 33.47 22.19
C GLY A 153 -17.69 33.26 23.62
#